data_AF-A0AAW6KHR9-F1
#
_entry.id   AF-A0AAW6KHR9-F1
#
_cell.length_a   1.000
_cell.length_b   1.000
_cell.length_c   1.000
_cell.angle_alpha   90.00
_cell.angle_beta   90.00
_cell.angle_gamma   90.00
#
_symmetry.space_group_name_H-M   'P 1'
#
loop_
_entity.id
_entity.type
_entity.pdbx_description
1 polymer ?
#
loop_
_entity_poly.entity_id
_entity_poly.type
_entity_poly.pdbx_seq_one_letter_code
_entity_poly.pdbx_strand_id
1 'polypeptide(L)'
;MKNLDKGTVVRTVLLFIALANQTLIMFGKAALPISEDQVNTLVDALYVAGSTIFTIVTTLVAWFKNNYVTGKGKQQKEVLKQKGLTK
;
A
#
# COMPACT_ATOMS: atom_id res chain seq x y z
N MET A 1 -3.86 17.12 -4.84
CA MET A 1 -2.54 16.58 -5.23
C MET A 1 -2.79 15.45 -6.21
N LYS A 2 -2.23 15.48 -7.43
CA LYS A 2 -2.37 14.38 -8.38
C LYS A 2 -1.66 13.16 -7.78
N ASN A 3 -2.40 12.09 -7.51
CA ASN A 3 -1.80 10.83 -7.07
C ASN A 3 -0.85 10.38 -8.19
N LEU A 4 0.43 10.23 -7.88
CA LEU A 4 1.38 9.61 -8.78
C LEU A 4 0.87 8.20 -9.09
N ASP A 5 0.63 7.92 -10.37
CA ASP A 5 0.22 6.59 -10.80
C ASP A 5 1.33 5.59 -10.42
N LYS A 6 0.93 4.41 -9.94
CA LYS A 6 1.87 3.38 -9.44
C LYS A 6 2.85 2.99 -10.55
N GLY A 7 2.39 2.90 -11.79
CA GLY A 7 3.22 2.62 -12.96
C GLY A 7 4.24 3.74 -13.23
N THR A 8 3.89 4.98 -12.95
CA THR A 8 4.81 6.12 -13.08
C THR A 8 5.94 6.03 -12.05
N VAL A 9 5.62 5.76 -10.78
CA VAL A 9 6.64 5.64 -9.72
C VAL A 9 7.63 4.51 -10.03
N VAL A 10 7.12 3.34 -10.42
CA VAL A 10 7.95 2.17 -10.76
C VAL A 10 8.89 2.47 -11.93
N ARG A 11 8.37 3.05 -13.02
CA ARG A 11 9.19 3.42 -14.19
C ARG A 11 10.26 4.44 -13.84
N THR A 12 9.94 5.43 -13.00
CA THR A 12 10.91 6.43 -12.56
C THR A 12 12.02 5.81 -11.72
N VAL A 13 11.70 4.94 -10.76
CA VAL A 13 12.70 4.24 -9.94
C VAL A 13 13.61 3.37 -10.82
N LEU A 14 13.02 2.62 -11.76
CA LEU A 14 13.76 1.80 -12.68
C LEU A 14 14.72 2.58 -13.57
N LEU A 15 14.24 3.72 -14.07
CA LEU A 15 15.06 4.64 -14.85
C LEU A 15 16.27 5.12 -14.05
N PHE A 16 16.11 5.48 -12.77
CA PHE A 16 17.23 5.90 -11.92
C PHE A 16 18.24 4.76 -11.70
N ILE A 17 17.78 3.53 -11.46
CA ILE A 17 18.66 2.36 -11.30
C ILE A 17 19.45 2.11 -12.59
N ALA A 18 18.80 2.19 -13.76
CA ALA A 18 19.44 2.01 -15.05
C ALA A 18 20.49 3.10 -15.35
N LEU A 19 20.18 4.36 -15.05
CA LEU A 19 21.12 5.49 -15.21
C LEU A 19 22.33 5.36 -14.28
N ALA A 20 22.12 4.94 -13.03
CA ALA A 20 23.21 4.67 -12.09
C ALA A 20 24.10 3.52 -12.60
N ASN A 21 23.49 2.44 -13.11
CA ASN A 21 24.22 1.32 -13.70
C ASN A 21 25.05 1.73 -14.92
N GLN A 22 24.47 2.51 -15.85
CA GLN A 22 25.18 3.03 -17.01
C GLN A 22 26.36 3.93 -16.62
N THR A 23 26.18 4.75 -15.58
CA THR A 23 27.25 5.61 -15.06
C THR A 23 28.39 4.77 -14.49
N LEU A 24 28.09 3.72 -13.71
CA LEU A 24 29.10 2.79 -13.20
C LEU A 24 29.90 2.12 -14.31
N ILE A 25 29.22 1.61 -15.33
CA ILE A 25 29.85 0.98 -16.50
C ILE A 25 30.74 1.98 -17.25
N MET A 26 30.28 3.22 -17.42
CA MET A 26 31.04 4.30 -18.07
C MET A 26 32.35 4.60 -17.32
N PHE A 27 32.35 4.48 -16.00
CA PHE A 27 33.55 4.61 -15.16
C PHE A 27 34.35 3.31 -15.02
N GLY A 28 34.07 2.29 -15.85
CA GLY A 28 34.77 1.00 -15.85
C GLY A 28 34.48 0.13 -14.62
N LYS A 29 33.41 0.41 -13.88
CA LYS A 29 32.95 -0.43 -12.76
C LYS A 29 32.08 -1.57 -13.27
N ALA A 30 32.00 -2.65 -12.49
CA ALA A 30 31.14 -3.78 -12.80
C ALA A 30 29.66 -3.36 -12.82
N ALA A 31 28.90 -3.93 -13.75
CA ALA A 31 27.46 -3.73 -13.83
C ALA A 31 26.78 -4.21 -12.53
N LEU A 32 25.74 -3.51 -12.12
CA LEU A 32 24.89 -3.93 -11.00
C LEU A 32 24.29 -5.30 -11.34
N PRO A 33 24.38 -6.29 -10.43
CA PRO A 33 23.85 -7.64 -10.64
C PRO A 33 22.33 -7.64 -10.39
N ILE A 34 21.59 -6.88 -11.18
CA ILE A 34 20.13 -6.74 -11.08
C ILE A 34 19.55 -7.35 -12.35
N SER A 35 18.84 -8.48 -12.21
CA SER A 35 18.06 -9.04 -13.30
C SER A 35 16.71 -8.34 -13.42
N GLU A 36 16.12 -8.33 -14.62
CA GLU A 36 14.75 -7.84 -14.82
C GLU A 36 13.75 -8.57 -13.91
N ASP A 37 13.97 -9.86 -13.66
CA ASP A 37 13.17 -10.66 -12.75
C ASP A 37 13.23 -10.15 -11.30
N GLN A 38 14.40 -9.70 -10.82
CA GLN A 38 14.54 -9.15 -9.47
C GLN A 38 13.80 -7.82 -9.30
N VAL A 39 13.82 -6.98 -10.33
CA VAL A 39 13.04 -5.74 -10.34
C VAL A 39 11.56 -6.03 -10.24
N ASN A 40 11.05 -6.91 -11.12
CA ASN A 40 9.62 -7.24 -11.17
C ASN A 40 9.19 -7.87 -9.84
N THR A 41 10.02 -8.75 -9.28
CA THR A 41 9.81 -9.35 -7.96
C THR A 41 9.73 -8.29 -6.85
N LEU A 42 10.62 -7.28 -6.85
CA LEU A 42 10.58 -6.21 -5.85
C LEU A 42 9.31 -5.35 -6.00
N VAL A 43 8.92 -5.04 -7.23
CA VAL A 43 7.71 -4.28 -7.53
C VAL A 43 6.46 -5.03 -7.07
N ASP A 44 6.36 -6.31 -7.40
CA ASP A 44 5.25 -7.17 -6.99
C ASP A 44 5.20 -7.32 -5.47
N ALA A 45 6.34 -7.51 -4.81
CA ALA A 45 6.43 -7.58 -3.36
C ALA A 45 5.94 -6.28 -2.70
N LEU A 46 6.33 -5.12 -3.22
CA LEU A 46 5.88 -3.81 -2.73
C LEU A 46 4.37 -3.60 -2.97
N TYR A 47 3.87 -4.01 -4.15
CA TYR A 47 2.45 -3.94 -4.48
C TYR A 47 1.61 -4.83 -3.55
N VAL A 48 2.03 -6.07 -3.34
CA VAL A 48 1.35 -7.04 -2.47
C VAL A 48 1.40 -6.58 -1.02
N ALA A 49 2.55 -6.14 -0.52
CA ALA A 49 2.68 -5.63 0.84
C ALA A 49 1.77 -4.40 1.05
N GLY A 50 1.82 -3.42 0.16
CA GLY A 50 1.02 -2.21 0.25
C GLY A 50 -0.49 -2.49 0.19
N SER A 51 -0.94 -3.33 -0.75
CA SER A 51 -2.35 -3.70 -0.90
C SER A 51 -2.87 -4.53 0.29
N THR A 52 -2.04 -5.44 0.82
CA THR A 52 -2.38 -6.23 2.01
C THR A 52 -2.55 -5.33 3.23
N ILE A 53 -1.59 -4.43 3.50
CA ILE A 53 -1.66 -3.50 4.63
C ILE A 53 -2.91 -2.62 4.50
N PHE A 54 -3.14 -2.06 3.32
CA PHE A 54 -4.32 -1.25 3.05
C PHE A 54 -5.61 -2.02 3.36
N THR A 55 -5.73 -3.24 2.84
CA THR A 55 -6.90 -4.11 3.02
C THR A 55 -7.15 -4.42 4.49
N ILE A 56 -6.11 -4.77 5.24
CA ILE A 56 -6.19 -5.04 6.68
C ILE A 56 -6.72 -3.79 7.41
N VAL A 57 -6.10 -2.63 7.17
CA VAL A 57 -6.49 -1.38 7.83
C VAL A 57 -7.94 -1.02 7.50
N THR A 58 -8.32 -1.05 6.23
CA THR A 58 -9.70 -0.71 5.84
C THR A 58 -10.71 -1.67 6.43
N THR A 59 -10.40 -2.96 6.50
CA THR A 59 -11.27 -3.98 7.08
C THR A 59 -11.45 -3.76 8.58
N LEU A 60 -10.36 -3.53 9.31
CA LEU A 60 -10.40 -3.26 10.74
C LEU A 60 -11.18 -1.98 11.06
N VAL A 61 -10.98 -0.91 10.29
CA VAL A 61 -11.72 0.35 10.46
C VAL A 61 -13.21 0.16 10.21
N ALA A 62 -13.58 -0.54 9.13
CA ALA A 62 -14.99 -0.82 8.81
C ALA A 62 -15.64 -1.69 9.88
N TRP A 63 -14.95 -2.76 10.31
CA TRP A 63 -15.42 -3.65 11.38
C TRP A 63 -15.65 -2.89 12.68
N PHE A 64 -14.69 -2.06 13.09
CA PHE A 64 -14.77 -1.29 14.33
C PHE A 64 -15.96 -0.32 14.33
N LYS A 65 -16.17 0.38 13.20
CA LYS A 65 -17.31 1.29 13.01
C LYS A 65 -18.65 0.55 13.03
N ASN A 66 -18.71 -0.69 12.55
CA ASN A 66 -19.96 -1.45 12.47
C ASN A 66 -20.32 -2.22 13.76
N ASN A 67 -19.37 -2.47 14.68
CA ASN A 67 -19.58 -3.36 15.82
C ASN A 67 -19.79 -2.69 17.19
N TYR A 68 -20.02 -1.37 17.25
CA TYR A 68 -20.30 -0.64 18.50
C TYR A 68 -19.32 -0.97 19.66
N VAL A 69 -18.03 -1.16 19.34
CA VAL A 69 -17.05 -1.77 20.25
C VAL A 69 -16.66 -0.82 21.41
N THR A 70 -16.75 0.49 21.19
CA THR A 70 -16.44 1.52 22.19
C THR A 70 -17.59 1.75 23.17
N GLY A 71 -17.29 2.32 24.34
CA GLY A 71 -18.34 2.73 25.30
C GLY A 71 -19.38 3.67 24.68
N LYS A 72 -18.95 4.65 23.86
CA LYS A 72 -19.84 5.52 23.08
C LYS A 72 -20.67 4.73 22.06
N GLY A 73 -20.06 3.75 21.39
CA GLY A 73 -20.75 2.86 20.46
C GLY A 73 -21.86 2.05 21.14
N LYS A 74 -21.60 1.53 22.34
CA LYS A 74 -22.61 0.80 23.12
C LYS A 74 -23.81 1.68 23.46
N GLN A 75 -23.57 2.91 23.93
CA GLN A 75 -24.64 3.89 24.20
C GLN A 75 -25.45 4.22 22.93
N GLN A 76 -24.76 4.41 21.79
CA GLN A 76 -25.42 4.62 20.51
C GLN A 76 -26.33 3.43 20.14
N LYS A 77 -25.86 2.19 20.36
CA LYS A 77 -26.65 0.97 20.11
C LYS A 77 -27.91 0.92 20.98
N GLU A 78 -27.83 1.32 22.25
CA GLU A 78 -28.99 1.39 23.14
C GLU A 78 -30.05 2.38 22.66
N VAL A 79 -29.63 3.59 22.25
CA VAL A 79 -30.53 4.59 21.68
C VAL A 79 -31.16 4.10 20.38
N LEU A 80 -30.39 3.46 19.50
CA LEU A 80 -30.90 2.88 18.26
C LEU A 80 -31.93 1.77 18.53
N LYS A 81 -31.70 0.93 19.54
CA LYS A 81 -32.67 -0.11 19.94
C LYS A 81 -33.98 0.48 20.43
N GLN A 82 -33.91 1.51 21.28
CA GLN A 82 -35.10 2.20 21.79
C GLN A 82 -35.95 2.80 20.66
N LYS A 83 -35.31 3.23 19.57
CA LYS A 83 -35.99 3.80 18.40
C LYS A 83 -36.38 2.76 17.34
N GLY A 84 -36.10 1.47 17.55
CA GLY A 84 -36.33 0.42 16.54
C GLY A 84 -35.48 0.58 15.28
N LEU A 85 -34.34 1.27 15.37
CA LEU A 85 -33.43 1.59 14.25
C LEU A 85 -32.15 0.75 14.25
N THR A 86 -32.09 -0.29 15.07
CA THR A 86 -31.02 -1.28 14.96
C THR A 86 -31.19 -2.09 13.68
N LYS A 87 -30.08 -2.29 12.95
CA LYS A 87 -30.00 -3.25 11.84
C LYS A 87 -30.30 -4.67 12.31
#